data_AF-A0A2P8PYY4-F1
#
_entry.id   AF-A0A2P8PYY4-F1
#
_cell.length_a   1.000
_cell.length_b   1.000
_cell.length_c   1.000
_cell.angle_alpha   90.00
_cell.angle_beta   90.00
_cell.angle_gamma   90.00
#
_symmetry.space_group_name_H-M   'P 1'
#
loop_
_entity.id
_entity.type
_entity.pdbx_description
1 polymer ?
#
loop_
_entity_poly.entity_id
_entity_poly.type
_entity_poly.pdbx_seq_one_letter_code
_entity_poly.pdbx_strand_id
1 'polypeptide(L)'
;MREILGRRRRLLSRRNDGRPEMLSAALTFATQWQWPVLPGVAPDPQGRARCGCPDPECTVPGAHPFDPGLLAATTDERMARWWWTNRPTAPIILATGGNAPCAVSLPAPAAARALAALDLKEMRLGPVIASPTRWALLVKPYSLEQLGELLYAKDFVPGSLRFHGEGGYVALPPSETGQGGIHWERAPLPGSAAPWVPDVEAVVDAVVEALTRTGVSAPEL
;
A
#
# COMPACT_ATOMS: atom_id res chain seq x y z
N MET A 1 50.24 14.06 38.14
CA MET A 1 49.57 14.85 37.08
C MET A 1 48.37 14.04 36.61
N ARG A 2 47.18 14.63 36.68
CA ARG A 2 45.88 14.03 36.37
C ARG A 2 45.78 13.71 34.88
N GLU A 3 45.12 12.62 34.51
CA GLU A 3 44.31 12.55 33.29
C GLU A 3 43.29 11.41 33.37
N ILE A 4 42.12 11.77 33.89
CA ILE A 4 40.84 11.15 33.54
C ILE A 4 40.40 11.90 32.28
N LEU A 5 39.94 11.21 31.23
CA LEU A 5 38.81 11.56 30.36
C LEU A 5 38.81 10.69 29.11
N GLY A 6 37.63 10.20 28.73
CA GLY A 6 37.44 9.51 27.44
C GLY A 6 36.43 8.38 27.40
N ARG A 7 35.47 8.32 28.33
CA ARG A 7 34.31 7.41 28.21
C ARG A 7 33.47 7.88 27.01
N ARG A 8 33.78 7.36 25.81
CA ARG A 8 32.99 7.56 24.59
C ARG A 8 31.55 7.13 24.85
N ARG A 9 30.66 8.12 24.93
CA ARG A 9 29.20 7.92 24.86
C ARG A 9 28.93 7.17 23.56
N ARG A 10 28.57 5.88 23.68
CA ARG A 10 27.88 5.18 22.61
C ARG A 10 26.58 5.94 22.40
N LEU A 11 26.47 6.61 21.26
CA LEU A 11 25.20 7.08 20.74
C LEU A 11 24.38 5.81 20.49
N LEU A 12 23.61 5.42 21.50
CA LEU A 12 22.52 4.48 21.33
C LEU A 12 21.58 5.15 20.32
N SER A 13 21.64 4.68 19.08
CA SER A 13 20.60 4.89 18.09
C SER A 13 19.29 4.54 18.78
N ARG A 14 18.53 5.57 19.17
CA ARG A 14 17.14 5.42 19.59
C ARG A 14 16.43 4.97 18.33
N ARG A 15 16.33 3.65 18.12
CA ARG A 15 15.32 3.06 17.25
C ARG A 15 14.00 3.60 17.76
N ASN A 16 13.48 4.63 17.10
CA ASN A 16 12.14 5.13 17.36
C ASN A 16 11.21 3.95 17.10
N ASP A 17 10.47 3.56 18.12
CA ASP A 17 9.94 2.21 18.24
C ASP A 17 8.84 1.88 17.21
N GLY A 18 8.47 2.81 16.31
CA GLY A 18 7.43 2.67 15.26
C GLY A 18 6.00 2.49 15.78
N ARG A 19 5.84 2.03 17.03
CA ARG A 19 4.58 1.72 17.71
C ARG A 19 3.59 2.88 17.74
N PRO A 20 3.98 4.13 18.09
CA PRO A 20 3.02 5.25 18.11
C PRO A 20 2.54 5.60 16.70
N GLU A 21 3.37 5.36 15.68
CA GLU A 21 3.10 5.75 14.30
C GLU A 21 2.11 4.77 13.64
N MET A 22 2.30 3.46 13.81
CA MET A 22 1.40 2.43 13.27
C MET A 22 -0.02 2.55 13.82
N LEU A 23 -0.17 2.69 15.14
CA LEU A 23 -1.49 2.86 15.75
C LEU A 23 -2.15 4.17 15.28
N SER A 24 -1.41 5.28 15.24
CA SER A 24 -1.94 6.57 14.78
C SER A 24 -2.38 6.52 13.31
N ALA A 25 -1.58 5.89 12.45
CA ALA A 25 -1.92 5.69 11.04
C ALA A 25 -3.16 4.82 10.87
N ALA A 26 -3.22 3.67 11.56
CA ALA A 26 -4.37 2.77 11.49
C ALA A 26 -5.67 3.46 11.96
N LEU A 27 -5.61 4.24 13.04
CA LEU A 27 -6.75 5.02 13.51
C LEU A 27 -7.14 6.10 12.50
N THR A 28 -6.19 6.79 11.88
CA THR A 28 -6.48 7.78 10.83
C THR A 28 -7.22 7.13 9.66
N PHE A 29 -6.74 5.98 9.18
CA PHE A 29 -7.37 5.27 8.07
C PHE A 29 -8.78 4.78 8.44
N ALA A 30 -8.90 4.11 9.59
CA ALA A 30 -10.17 3.55 10.05
C ALA A 30 -11.23 4.62 10.32
N THR A 31 -10.88 5.67 11.09
CA THR A 31 -11.90 6.55 11.69
C THR A 31 -12.04 7.88 10.97
N GLN A 32 -10.95 8.45 10.47
CA GLN A 32 -11.04 9.72 9.74
C GLN A 32 -11.46 9.43 8.31
N TRP A 33 -10.73 8.55 7.61
CA TRP A 33 -10.96 8.28 6.19
C TRP A 33 -12.02 7.22 5.94
N GLN A 34 -12.52 6.55 6.98
CA GLN A 34 -13.53 5.49 6.89
C GLN A 34 -13.08 4.34 5.97
N TRP A 35 -11.79 4.04 5.99
CA TRP A 35 -11.20 2.93 5.24
C TRP A 35 -11.17 1.68 6.12
N PRO A 36 -11.84 0.57 5.75
CA PRO A 36 -11.82 -0.65 6.53
C PRO A 36 -10.41 -1.25 6.53
N VAL A 37 -9.80 -1.31 7.71
CA VAL A 37 -8.45 -1.84 7.88
C VAL A 37 -8.42 -3.06 8.79
N LEU A 38 -7.36 -3.84 8.70
CA LEU A 38 -7.05 -4.96 9.58
C LEU A 38 -5.53 -5.18 9.68
N PRO A 39 -5.04 -5.81 10.76
CA PRO A 39 -3.64 -6.20 10.83
C PRO A 39 -3.34 -7.33 9.85
N GLY A 40 -2.33 -7.13 9.00
CA GLY A 40 -1.74 -8.16 8.16
C GLY A 40 -0.83 -9.09 8.95
N VAL A 41 -0.40 -10.15 8.29
CA VAL A 41 0.63 -11.04 8.81
C VAL A 41 1.94 -10.26 8.96
N ALA A 42 2.64 -10.38 10.08
CA ALA A 42 3.97 -9.78 10.19
C ALA A 42 5.00 -10.63 9.40
N PRO A 43 6.04 -10.01 8.81
CA PRO A 43 7.17 -10.78 8.30
C PRO A 43 7.80 -11.61 9.43
N ASP A 44 8.33 -12.78 9.08
CA ASP A 44 8.97 -13.68 10.04
C ASP A 44 10.19 -12.99 10.68
N PRO A 45 10.23 -12.86 12.03
CA PRO A 45 11.38 -12.28 12.73
C PRO A 45 12.71 -12.98 12.44
N GLN A 46 12.67 -14.26 12.06
CA GLN A 46 13.84 -15.11 11.79
C GLN A 46 14.35 -14.97 10.36
N GLY A 47 13.58 -14.34 9.47
CA GLY A 47 13.97 -14.13 8.08
C GLY A 47 13.07 -13.12 7.40
N ARG A 48 13.62 -11.93 7.13
CA ARG A 48 13.02 -10.81 6.38
C ARG A 48 12.36 -11.15 5.03
N ALA A 49 12.57 -12.35 4.47
CA ALA A 49 11.94 -12.83 3.24
C ALA A 49 10.85 -13.90 3.46
N ARG A 50 10.61 -14.34 4.71
CA ARG A 50 9.59 -15.35 5.06
C ARG A 50 8.37 -14.66 5.66
N CYS A 51 7.19 -15.21 5.38
CA CYS A 51 5.95 -14.73 5.96
C CYS A 51 5.69 -15.45 7.29
N GLY A 52 5.10 -14.77 8.28
CA GLY A 52 4.62 -15.41 9.50
C GLY A 52 3.35 -16.24 9.33
N CYS A 53 2.86 -16.44 8.10
CA CYS A 53 1.68 -17.25 7.80
C CYS A 53 2.05 -18.73 7.70
N PRO A 54 1.08 -19.67 7.79
CA PRO A 54 1.37 -21.09 7.67
C PRO A 54 1.72 -21.54 6.24
N ASP A 55 1.58 -20.67 5.23
CA ASP A 55 1.95 -20.96 3.85
C ASP A 55 3.48 -20.84 3.64
N PRO A 56 4.20 -21.97 3.40
CA PRO A 56 5.64 -21.96 3.18
C PRO A 56 6.05 -21.36 1.83
N GLU A 57 5.13 -21.22 0.88
CA GLU A 57 5.35 -20.67 -0.45
C GLU A 57 4.69 -19.28 -0.63
N CYS A 58 4.42 -18.59 0.48
CA CYS A 58 3.78 -17.28 0.48
C CYS A 58 4.50 -16.28 -0.46
N THR A 59 3.77 -15.81 -1.47
CA THR A 59 4.31 -14.93 -2.53
C THR A 59 4.28 -13.45 -2.16
N VAL A 60 3.57 -13.08 -1.08
CA VAL A 60 3.40 -11.69 -0.61
C VAL A 60 3.73 -11.54 0.88
N PRO A 61 4.96 -11.85 1.34
CA PRO A 61 5.29 -11.93 2.76
C PRO A 61 4.90 -10.68 3.55
N GLY A 62 3.99 -10.86 4.50
CA GLY A 62 3.48 -9.83 5.39
C GLY A 62 2.64 -8.71 4.75
N ALA A 63 2.26 -8.86 3.47
CA ALA A 63 1.42 -7.89 2.78
C ALA A 63 -0.03 -8.39 2.59
N HIS A 64 -0.47 -9.38 3.37
CA HIS A 64 -1.78 -10.02 3.21
C HIS A 64 -2.50 -10.26 4.56
N PRO A 65 -3.85 -10.34 4.54
CA PRO A 65 -4.63 -10.78 5.69
C PRO A 65 -4.53 -12.30 5.88
N PHE A 66 -4.69 -12.77 7.12
CA PHE A 66 -4.72 -14.20 7.42
C PHE A 66 -5.55 -14.47 8.68
N ASP A 67 -5.09 -13.96 9.82
CA ASP A 67 -5.81 -14.01 11.09
C ASP A 67 -5.70 -12.63 11.79
N PRO A 68 -6.71 -11.76 11.68
CA PRO A 68 -8.02 -12.04 11.12
C PRO A 68 -8.02 -12.06 9.58
N GLY A 69 -9.04 -12.71 8.99
CA GLY A 69 -9.28 -12.71 7.55
C GLY A 69 -9.87 -11.38 7.05
N LEU A 70 -9.87 -11.18 5.73
CA LEU A 70 -10.24 -9.90 5.10
C LEU A 70 -11.61 -9.35 5.51
N LEU A 71 -12.61 -10.22 5.69
CA LEU A 71 -13.97 -9.82 6.09
C LEU A 71 -14.05 -9.18 7.49
N ALA A 72 -13.00 -9.31 8.31
CA ALA A 72 -12.93 -8.65 9.60
C ALA A 72 -12.54 -7.17 9.51
N ALA A 73 -12.12 -6.68 8.33
CA ALA A 73 -11.69 -5.30 8.14
C ALA A 73 -12.72 -4.30 8.70
N THR A 74 -12.25 -3.25 9.36
CA THR A 74 -13.11 -2.38 10.16
C THR A 74 -12.72 -0.92 10.12
N THR A 75 -13.72 -0.07 10.34
CA THR A 75 -13.58 1.36 10.63
C THR A 75 -13.80 1.67 12.12
N ASP A 76 -14.08 0.66 12.95
CA ASP A 76 -14.33 0.82 14.38
C ASP A 76 -13.04 1.17 15.14
N GLU A 77 -13.06 2.30 15.86
CA GLU A 77 -11.91 2.81 16.60
C GLU A 77 -11.44 1.81 17.69
N ARG A 78 -12.38 1.17 18.39
CA ARG A 78 -12.06 0.29 19.52
C ARG A 78 -11.37 -0.96 19.02
N MET A 79 -11.85 -1.53 17.92
CA MET A 79 -11.26 -2.71 17.30
C MET A 79 -9.87 -2.41 16.71
N ALA A 80 -9.72 -1.31 15.96
CA ALA A 80 -8.42 -0.87 15.46
C ALA A 80 -7.43 -0.63 16.62
N ARG A 81 -7.82 0.13 17.65
CA ARG A 81 -6.97 0.38 18.82
C ARG A 81 -6.54 -0.92 19.50
N TRP A 82 -7.47 -1.86 19.68
CA TRP A 82 -7.17 -3.15 20.28
C TRP A 82 -6.14 -3.93 19.45
N TRP A 83 -6.31 -4.05 18.13
CA TRP A 83 -5.37 -4.77 17.28
C TRP A 83 -3.95 -4.22 17.34
N TRP A 84 -3.75 -2.92 17.14
CA TRP A 84 -2.41 -2.33 17.14
C TRP A 84 -1.81 -2.15 18.53
N THR A 85 -2.62 -2.22 19.60
CA THR A 85 -2.08 -2.36 20.96
C THR A 85 -1.48 -3.75 21.18
N ASN A 86 -2.15 -4.80 20.69
CA ASN A 86 -1.71 -6.20 20.85
C ASN A 86 -0.66 -6.61 19.82
N ARG A 87 -0.65 -6.00 18.63
CA ARG A 87 0.27 -6.29 17.53
C ARG A 87 0.86 -4.99 16.95
N PRO A 88 1.75 -4.28 17.70
CA PRO A 88 2.18 -2.92 17.35
C PRO A 88 2.95 -2.80 16.03
N THR A 89 3.51 -3.90 15.55
CA THR A 89 4.29 -3.98 14.30
C THR A 89 3.53 -4.67 13.17
N ALA A 90 2.26 -5.05 13.38
CA ALA A 90 1.49 -5.69 12.33
C ALA A 90 1.23 -4.71 11.19
N PRO A 91 1.53 -5.09 9.94
CA PRO A 91 1.22 -4.29 8.76
C PRO A 91 -0.25 -3.89 8.74
N ILE A 92 -0.54 -2.67 8.28
CA ILE A 92 -1.89 -2.18 8.09
C ILE A 92 -2.34 -2.59 6.70
N ILE A 93 -3.38 -3.39 6.63
CA ILE A 93 -3.99 -3.81 5.37
C ILE A 93 -5.31 -3.05 5.20
N LEU A 94 -5.54 -2.50 4.02
CA LEU A 94 -6.81 -1.95 3.56
C LEU A 94 -7.60 -3.04 2.83
N ALA A 95 -8.85 -3.25 3.21
CA ALA A 95 -9.79 -3.98 2.36
C ALA A 95 -10.34 -3.04 1.27
N THR A 96 -10.13 -3.39 -0.01
CA THR A 96 -10.54 -2.54 -1.13
C THR A 96 -11.98 -2.80 -1.55
N GLY A 97 -12.61 -1.79 -2.15
CA GLY A 97 -14.00 -1.85 -2.64
C GLY A 97 -15.05 -1.53 -1.58
N GLY A 98 -16.33 -1.73 -1.94
CA GLY A 98 -17.46 -1.21 -1.17
C GLY A 98 -17.36 0.32 -1.06
N ASN A 99 -17.24 0.83 0.17
CA ASN A 99 -17.06 2.26 0.43
C ASN A 99 -15.58 2.70 0.49
N ALA A 100 -14.64 1.76 0.47
CA ALA A 100 -13.21 2.05 0.51
C ALA A 100 -12.64 2.15 -0.91
N PRO A 101 -11.53 2.91 -1.12
CA PRO A 101 -10.93 3.01 -2.43
C PRO A 101 -10.46 1.65 -2.94
N CYS A 102 -10.53 1.48 -4.25
CA CYS A 102 -9.87 0.40 -4.96
C CYS A 102 -8.44 0.83 -5.33
N ALA A 103 -7.68 -0.07 -5.95
CA ALA A 103 -6.37 0.28 -6.46
C ALA A 103 -6.07 -0.34 -7.83
N VAL A 104 -5.23 0.36 -8.59
CA VAL A 104 -4.54 -0.17 -9.77
C VAL A 104 -3.06 -0.18 -9.45
N SER A 105 -2.43 -1.34 -9.61
CA SER A 105 -1.01 -1.50 -9.32
C SER A 105 -0.22 -1.93 -10.52
N LEU A 106 1.08 -1.67 -10.48
CA LEU A 106 2.06 -2.06 -11.47
C LEU A 106 3.48 -2.11 -10.85
N PRO A 107 4.45 -2.81 -11.47
CA PRO A 107 5.82 -2.90 -10.96
C PRO A 107 6.44 -1.52 -10.73
N ALA A 108 7.23 -1.36 -9.65
CA ALA A 108 7.79 -0.08 -9.22
C ALA A 108 8.46 0.74 -10.35
N PRO A 109 9.32 0.16 -11.22
CA PRO A 109 9.93 0.93 -12.32
C PRO A 109 8.91 1.43 -13.36
N ALA A 110 7.87 0.64 -13.65
CA ALA A 110 6.81 1.02 -14.56
C ALA A 110 5.90 2.08 -13.93
N ALA A 111 5.62 1.95 -12.63
CA ALA A 111 4.84 2.91 -11.87
C ALA A 111 5.49 4.29 -11.82
N ALA A 112 6.79 4.36 -11.56
CA ALA A 112 7.54 5.62 -11.54
C ALA A 112 7.47 6.36 -12.89
N ARG A 113 7.61 5.62 -14.00
CA ARG A 113 7.49 6.19 -15.35
C ARG A 113 6.06 6.64 -15.66
N ALA A 114 5.07 5.82 -15.31
CA ALA A 114 3.68 6.17 -15.49
C ALA A 114 3.35 7.44 -14.69
N LEU A 115 3.71 7.50 -13.40
CA LEU A 115 3.47 8.66 -12.55
C LEU A 115 4.08 9.94 -13.13
N ALA A 116 5.34 9.89 -13.58
CA ALA A 116 5.99 11.03 -14.22
C ALA A 116 5.26 11.46 -15.51
N ALA A 117 4.79 10.52 -16.33
CA ALA A 117 4.03 10.83 -17.54
C ALA A 117 2.65 11.44 -17.24
N LEU A 118 2.00 11.00 -16.15
CA LEU A 118 0.72 11.54 -15.69
C LEU A 118 0.88 12.96 -15.14
N ASP A 119 1.96 13.23 -14.41
CA ASP A 119 2.28 14.56 -13.91
C ASP A 119 2.56 15.55 -15.05
N LEU A 120 3.28 15.13 -16.10
CA LEU A 120 3.49 15.95 -17.30
C LEU A 120 2.18 16.29 -18.04
N LYS A 121 1.13 15.49 -17.85
CA LYS A 121 -0.21 15.74 -18.39
C LYS A 121 -1.11 16.50 -17.41
N GLU A 122 -0.57 16.95 -16.28
CA GLU A 122 -1.29 17.63 -15.23
C GLU A 122 -2.52 16.85 -14.73
N MET A 123 -2.47 15.52 -14.82
CA MET A 123 -3.56 14.68 -14.34
C MET A 123 -3.64 14.78 -12.82
N ARG A 124 -4.81 15.11 -12.30
CA ARG A 124 -5.05 15.08 -10.86
C ARG A 124 -5.04 13.63 -10.38
N LEU A 125 -4.02 13.26 -9.61
CA LEU A 125 -3.90 11.94 -9.01
C LEU A 125 -4.23 11.99 -7.52
N GLY A 126 -4.75 10.86 -7.02
CA GLY A 126 -4.94 10.61 -5.61
C GLY A 126 -3.66 10.09 -4.93
N PRO A 127 -3.79 9.52 -3.72
CA PRO A 127 -2.68 8.90 -3.03
C PRO A 127 -2.08 7.74 -3.81
N VAL A 128 -0.75 7.61 -3.74
CA VAL A 128 0.01 6.52 -4.37
C VAL A 128 0.85 5.85 -3.30
N ILE A 129 0.64 4.55 -3.14
CA ILE A 129 1.36 3.69 -2.22
C ILE A 129 2.53 3.07 -2.96
N ALA A 130 3.73 3.12 -2.38
CA ALA A 130 4.92 2.51 -2.92
C ALA A 130 5.49 1.43 -2.01
N SER A 131 5.81 0.28 -2.62
CA SER A 131 6.74 -0.71 -2.10
C SER A 131 7.96 -0.81 -3.03
N PRO A 132 9.04 -1.49 -2.61
CA PRO A 132 10.21 -1.70 -3.47
C PRO A 132 9.91 -2.44 -4.78
N THR A 133 8.88 -3.29 -4.80
CA THR A 133 8.55 -4.12 -5.97
C THR A 133 7.36 -3.58 -6.75
N ARG A 134 6.43 -2.87 -6.09
CA ARG A 134 5.14 -2.55 -6.68
C ARG A 134 4.51 -1.31 -6.08
N TRP A 135 3.93 -0.47 -6.93
CA TRP A 135 3.18 0.70 -6.48
C TRP A 135 1.70 0.52 -6.78
N ALA A 136 0.85 1.15 -5.98
CA ALA A 136 -0.61 1.11 -6.10
C ALA A 136 -1.15 2.54 -6.12
N LEU A 137 -1.81 2.89 -7.22
CA LEU A 137 -2.55 4.14 -7.37
C LEU A 137 -3.96 3.90 -6.84
N LEU A 138 -4.36 4.66 -5.83
CA LEU A 138 -5.72 4.55 -5.28
C LEU A 138 -6.72 5.20 -6.23
N VAL A 139 -7.82 4.50 -6.47
CA VAL A 139 -8.93 4.89 -7.34
C VAL A 139 -10.24 4.73 -6.61
N LYS A 140 -11.32 5.33 -7.13
CA LYS A 140 -12.67 5.08 -6.65
C LYS A 140 -13.04 3.58 -6.75
N PRO A 141 -13.99 3.11 -5.92
CA PRO A 141 -14.58 1.79 -6.09
C PRO A 141 -15.09 1.58 -7.52
N TYR A 142 -14.94 0.37 -8.04
CA TYR A 142 -15.47 -0.06 -9.33
C TYR A 142 -16.00 -1.48 -9.24
N SER A 143 -17.01 -1.81 -10.05
CA SER A 143 -17.52 -3.18 -10.14
C SER A 143 -16.69 -4.03 -11.11
N LEU A 144 -16.82 -5.36 -11.01
CA LEU A 144 -16.20 -6.26 -11.98
C LEU A 144 -16.75 -6.07 -13.40
N GLU A 145 -18.02 -5.69 -13.52
CA GLU A 145 -18.68 -5.41 -14.80
C GLU A 145 -18.05 -4.18 -15.45
N GLN A 146 -17.94 -3.07 -14.70
CA GLN A 146 -17.29 -1.84 -15.13
C GLN A 146 -15.83 -2.09 -15.54
N LEU A 147 -15.09 -2.86 -14.74
CA LEU A 147 -13.72 -3.24 -15.10
C LEU A 147 -13.69 -4.08 -16.37
N GLY A 148 -14.61 -5.03 -16.53
CA GLY A 148 -14.71 -5.86 -17.73
C GLY A 148 -14.94 -5.05 -19.00
N GLU A 149 -15.88 -4.10 -18.97
CA GLU A 149 -16.15 -3.16 -20.07
C GLU A 149 -14.94 -2.29 -20.40
N LEU A 150 -14.30 -1.72 -19.38
CA LEU A 150 -13.09 -0.90 -19.53
C LEU A 150 -11.97 -1.68 -20.22
N LEU A 151 -11.69 -2.91 -19.76
CA LEU A 151 -10.63 -3.74 -20.33
C LEU A 151 -10.97 -4.21 -21.74
N TYR A 152 -12.24 -4.54 -22.00
CA TYR A 152 -12.70 -4.95 -23.34
C TYR A 152 -12.55 -3.82 -24.37
N ALA A 153 -12.73 -2.56 -23.95
CA ALA A 153 -12.58 -1.40 -24.81
C ALA A 153 -11.10 -1.04 -25.14
N LYS A 154 -10.11 -1.76 -24.58
CA LYS A 154 -8.69 -1.52 -24.83
C LYS A 154 -8.12 -2.53 -25.81
N ASP A 155 -7.43 -2.03 -26.83
CA ASP A 155 -6.68 -2.88 -27.76
C ASP A 155 -5.56 -3.68 -27.06
N PHE A 156 -5.00 -3.12 -25.98
CA PHE A 156 -3.97 -3.75 -25.18
C PHE A 156 -3.97 -3.24 -23.74
N VAL A 157 -3.86 -4.16 -22.78
CA VAL A 157 -3.65 -3.85 -21.37
C VAL A 157 -2.42 -4.62 -20.90
N PRO A 158 -1.37 -3.96 -20.36
CA PRO A 158 -0.17 -4.66 -19.92
C PRO A 158 -0.48 -5.69 -18.84
N GLY A 159 -0.03 -6.94 -19.05
CA GLY A 159 -0.26 -8.05 -18.13
C GLY A 159 0.37 -7.88 -16.74
N SER A 160 1.21 -6.86 -16.53
CA SER A 160 1.80 -6.49 -15.24
C SER A 160 0.88 -5.60 -14.38
N LEU A 161 -0.19 -5.04 -14.96
CA LEU A 161 -1.25 -4.38 -14.20
C LEU A 161 -1.97 -5.42 -13.33
N ARG A 162 -2.37 -4.97 -12.14
CA ARG A 162 -3.34 -5.72 -11.31
C ARG A 162 -4.36 -4.75 -10.75
N PHE A 163 -5.55 -5.27 -10.59
CA PHE A 163 -6.74 -4.55 -10.16
C PHE A 163 -7.13 -5.08 -8.78
N HIS A 164 -7.22 -4.19 -7.81
CA HIS A 164 -7.64 -4.48 -6.45
C HIS A 164 -9.02 -3.86 -6.25
N GLY A 165 -10.03 -4.64 -6.65
CA GLY A 165 -11.45 -4.29 -6.55
C GLY A 165 -12.05 -4.73 -5.21
N GLU A 166 -13.37 -4.95 -5.20
CA GLU A 166 -14.04 -5.57 -4.06
C GLU A 166 -13.47 -6.97 -3.75
N GLY A 167 -13.27 -7.26 -2.46
CA GLY A 167 -12.62 -8.49 -2.00
C GLY A 167 -11.10 -8.51 -2.18
N GLY A 168 -10.51 -7.44 -2.73
CA GLY A 168 -9.07 -7.22 -2.77
C GLY A 168 -8.52 -6.57 -1.51
N TYR A 169 -7.20 -6.36 -1.50
CA TYR A 169 -6.53 -5.65 -0.42
C TYR A 169 -5.22 -5.01 -0.86
N VAL A 170 -4.78 -3.99 -0.12
CA VAL A 170 -3.45 -3.38 -0.27
C VAL A 170 -2.84 -3.07 1.09
N ALA A 171 -1.52 -3.18 1.22
CA ALA A 171 -0.82 -2.72 2.43
C ALA A 171 -0.71 -1.19 2.44
N LEU A 172 -0.91 -0.56 3.60
CA LEU A 172 -0.85 0.89 3.78
C LEU A 172 0.43 1.31 4.50
N PRO A 173 0.99 2.50 4.22
CA PRO A 173 2.06 3.09 5.02
C PRO A 173 1.64 3.32 6.48
N PRO A 174 2.57 3.31 7.46
CA PRO A 174 4.01 3.12 7.32
C PRO A 174 4.46 1.65 7.51
N SER A 175 3.64 0.69 7.07
CA SER A 175 3.88 -0.75 7.31
C SER A 175 5.21 -1.24 6.74
N GLU A 176 5.75 -2.30 7.34
CA GLU A 176 6.89 -3.04 6.81
C GLU A 176 6.46 -4.47 6.44
N THR A 177 6.77 -4.87 5.21
CA THR A 177 6.48 -6.21 4.68
C THR A 177 7.79 -6.96 4.46
N GLY A 178 7.74 -8.26 4.14
CA GLY A 178 8.96 -8.99 3.77
C GLY A 178 9.58 -8.53 2.45
N GLN A 179 8.88 -7.70 1.67
CA GLN A 179 9.40 -7.03 0.48
C GLN A 179 9.98 -5.64 0.79
N GLY A 180 9.94 -5.20 2.05
CA GLY A 180 10.43 -3.91 2.52
C GLY A 180 9.31 -2.96 2.98
N GLY A 181 9.71 -1.72 3.25
CA GLY A 181 8.83 -0.67 3.77
C GLY A 181 7.81 -0.17 2.75
N ILE A 182 6.59 0.06 3.22
CA ILE A 182 5.47 0.65 2.49
C ILE A 182 5.40 2.13 2.86
N HIS A 183 5.43 3.00 1.85
CA HIS A 183 5.42 4.45 2.03
C HIS A 183 4.49 5.13 1.03
N TRP A 184 4.15 6.39 1.31
CA TRP A 184 3.45 7.23 0.35
C TRP A 184 4.46 7.76 -0.66
N GLU A 185 4.35 7.36 -1.92
CA GLU A 185 5.00 8.08 -3.03
C GLU A 185 4.28 9.40 -3.27
N ARG A 186 2.94 9.38 -3.17
CA ARG A 186 2.09 10.57 -3.11
C ARG A 186 1.19 10.45 -1.90
N ALA A 187 1.44 11.30 -0.90
CA ALA A 187 0.62 11.33 0.30
C ALA A 187 -0.75 11.97 0.03
N PRO A 188 -1.79 11.56 0.77
CA PRO A 188 -3.05 12.31 0.82
C PRO A 188 -2.84 13.77 1.19
N LEU A 189 -3.67 14.66 0.64
CA LEU A 189 -3.63 16.08 1.00
C LEU A 189 -3.92 16.27 2.50
N PRO A 190 -3.12 17.08 3.22
CA PRO A 190 -3.35 17.34 4.64
C PRO A 190 -4.76 17.91 4.90
N GLY A 191 -5.39 17.45 5.99
CA GLY A 191 -6.70 17.97 6.43
C GLY A 191 -7.92 17.45 5.68
N SER A 192 -7.76 16.54 4.71
CA SER A 192 -8.91 15.94 4.03
C SER A 192 -9.61 14.92 4.93
N ALA A 193 -10.92 15.07 5.13
CA ALA A 193 -11.74 14.09 5.85
C ALA A 193 -11.76 12.72 5.14
N ALA A 194 -11.67 12.71 3.81
CA ALA A 194 -11.41 11.52 3.00
C ALA A 194 -10.45 11.89 1.86
N PRO A 195 -9.40 11.10 1.59
CA PRO A 195 -8.51 11.36 0.47
C PRO A 195 -9.29 11.28 -0.85
N TRP A 196 -9.15 12.32 -1.68
CA TRP A 196 -9.73 12.28 -3.02
C TRP A 196 -8.99 11.25 -3.88
N VAL A 197 -9.75 10.48 -4.67
CA VAL A 197 -9.23 9.49 -5.61
C VAL A 197 -9.92 9.64 -6.97
N PRO A 198 -9.20 9.44 -8.09
CA PRO A 198 -9.76 9.47 -9.45
C PRO A 198 -10.59 8.23 -9.77
N ASP A 199 -11.40 8.31 -10.84
CA ASP A 199 -12.07 7.16 -11.43
C ASP A 199 -11.06 6.17 -12.06
N VAL A 200 -11.41 4.88 -12.10
CA VAL A 200 -10.49 3.82 -12.56
C VAL A 200 -10.15 3.95 -14.04
N GLU A 201 -11.11 4.35 -14.86
CA GLU A 201 -10.97 4.55 -16.29
C GLU A 201 -9.91 5.59 -16.59
N ALA A 202 -9.97 6.74 -15.91
CA ALA A 202 -9.00 7.81 -16.11
C ALA A 202 -7.57 7.35 -15.80
N VAL A 203 -7.38 6.54 -14.75
CA VAL A 203 -6.07 6.02 -14.37
C VAL A 203 -5.60 4.94 -15.34
N VAL A 204 -6.45 3.98 -15.69
CA VAL A 204 -6.08 2.88 -16.60
C VAL A 204 -5.73 3.43 -17.97
N ASP A 205 -6.55 4.34 -18.51
CA ASP A 205 -6.31 4.97 -19.81
C ASP A 205 -4.95 5.64 -19.85
N ALA A 206 -4.69 6.47 -18.84
CA ALA A 206 -3.49 7.28 -18.82
C ALA A 206 -2.23 6.44 -18.51
N VAL A 207 -2.34 5.38 -17.68
CA VAL A 207 -1.25 4.42 -17.43
C VAL A 207 -0.95 3.57 -18.66
N VAL A 208 -1.97 3.01 -19.32
CA VAL A 208 -1.81 2.23 -20.56
C VAL A 208 -1.16 3.10 -21.64
N GLU A 209 -1.66 4.32 -21.83
CA GLU A 209 -1.08 5.24 -22.81
C GLU A 209 0.38 5.57 -22.47
N ALA A 210 0.70 5.82 -21.20
CA ALA A 210 2.07 6.10 -20.77
C ALA A 210 3.03 4.92 -20.99
N LEU A 211 2.57 3.69 -20.75
CA LEU A 211 3.39 2.48 -20.92
C LEU A 211 3.54 2.10 -22.40
N THR A 212 2.51 2.32 -23.23
CA THR A 212 2.57 2.02 -24.67
C THR A 212 3.37 3.07 -25.45
N ARG A 213 3.19 4.37 -25.17
CA ARG A 213 3.93 5.45 -25.86
C ARG A 213 5.42 5.46 -25.56
N THR A 214 5.84 4.93 -24.40
CA THR A 214 7.25 4.90 -24.02
C THR A 214 8.05 3.82 -24.74
N GLY A 215 7.43 3.05 -25.66
CA GLY A 215 8.12 2.09 -26.52
C GLY A 215 8.71 0.90 -25.76
N VAL A 216 8.13 0.56 -24.61
CA VAL A 216 8.57 -0.57 -23.78
C VAL A 216 7.45 -1.59 -23.74
N SER A 217 7.53 -2.58 -24.63
CA SER A 217 7.07 -3.92 -24.25
C SER A 217 7.78 -4.23 -22.93
N ALA A 218 7.03 -4.31 -21.83
CA ALA A 218 7.60 -4.81 -20.59
C ALA A 218 8.19 -6.19 -20.89
N PRO A 219 9.43 -6.51 -20.45
CA PRO A 219 9.81 -7.91 -20.43
C PRO A 219 8.83 -8.62 -19.51
N GLU A 220 8.15 -9.62 -20.05
CA GLU A 220 7.48 -10.63 -19.23
C GLU A 220 8.57 -11.36 -18.45
N LEU A 221 8.83 -10.93 -17.21
CA LEU A 221 9.59 -11.67 -16.20
C LEU A 221 8.97 -11.43 -14.83
#